data_AF-A0A087TCL8-F1
#
_entry.id   AF-A0A087TCL8-F1
#
_cell.length_a   1.000
_cell.length_b   1.000
_cell.length_c   1.000
_cell.angle_alpha   90.00
_cell.angle_beta   90.00
_cell.angle_gamma   90.00
#
_symmetry.space_group_name_H-M   'P 1'
#
loop_
_entity.id
_entity.type
_entity.pdbx_description
1 polymer ?
#
loop_
_entity_poly.entity_id
_entity_poly.type
_entity_poly.pdbx_seq_one_letter_code
_entity_poly.pdbx_strand_id
1 'polypeptide(L)'
;MALSSINPVLFSNFVKYTPCAFISCLNRQSSWWSHVEMGPPDAILGITEAYKKDTNPKKVNLGVGAYRDDNGKPYVLPSVKAAEQKLMSHSLDKEYAGIAGIADFCNAAAKLAFSENSIVIKDKLNATVQGISGTGSLYIGAAFISDFLKGNKEVYMPTPTWS
;
A
#
# COMPACT_ATOMS: atom_id res chain seq x y z
N MET A 1 13.91 -69.58 -31.92
CA MET A 1 14.37 -69.60 -33.33
C MET A 1 14.29 -68.15 -33.81
N ALA A 2 15.33 -67.38 -34.09
CA ALA A 2 16.77 -67.62 -34.17
C ALA A 2 17.51 -66.35 -33.70
N LEU A 3 18.75 -66.56 -33.25
CA LEU A 3 19.77 -65.56 -32.92
C LEU A 3 20.37 -64.93 -34.19
N SER A 4 21.11 -63.83 -33.95
CA SER A 4 22.26 -63.30 -34.70
C SER A 4 22.01 -62.25 -35.79
N SER A 5 22.58 -61.05 -35.59
CA SER A 5 23.70 -60.56 -36.40
C SER A 5 24.22 -59.23 -35.83
N ILE A 6 25.46 -59.29 -35.34
CA ILE A 6 26.31 -58.16 -34.94
C ILE A 6 26.98 -57.62 -36.22
N ASN A 7 27.15 -56.30 -36.34
CA ASN A 7 28.43 -55.77 -36.82
C ASN A 7 28.73 -54.33 -36.33
N PRO A 8 29.98 -54.03 -35.97
CA PRO A 8 30.43 -52.81 -35.29
C PRO A 8 31.11 -51.81 -36.25
N VAL A 9 31.72 -50.76 -35.67
CA VAL A 9 32.73 -49.79 -36.18
C VAL A 9 32.23 -48.36 -35.87
N LEU A 10 32.59 -47.80 -34.71
CA LEU A 10 33.75 -46.91 -34.50
C LEU A 10 33.68 -45.64 -35.38
N PHE A 11 33.35 -44.50 -34.78
CA PHE A 11 34.28 -43.37 -34.72
C PHE A 11 33.88 -42.40 -33.60
N SER A 12 34.86 -42.09 -32.77
CA SER A 12 34.84 -41.11 -31.69
C SER A 12 34.40 -39.73 -32.14
N ASN A 13 33.70 -38.99 -31.29
CA ASN A 13 34.16 -37.65 -30.92
C ASN A 13 33.69 -37.24 -29.54
N PHE A 14 34.65 -36.72 -28.79
CA PHE A 14 34.57 -36.25 -27.43
C PHE A 14 33.59 -35.07 -27.31
N VAL A 15 32.58 -35.20 -26.46
CA VAL A 15 32.13 -34.06 -25.64
C VAL A 15 31.85 -34.59 -24.24
N LYS A 16 32.83 -34.41 -23.35
CA LYS A 16 32.64 -34.48 -21.91
C LYS A 16 31.80 -33.26 -21.51
N TYR A 17 30.52 -33.43 -21.22
CA TYR A 17 29.79 -32.44 -20.42
C TYR A 17 29.67 -32.97 -18.99
N THR A 18 30.55 -32.43 -18.14
CA THR A 18 30.62 -32.62 -16.70
C THR A 18 29.29 -32.22 -16.05
N PRO A 19 28.79 -32.94 -15.03
CA PRO A 19 27.65 -32.50 -14.25
C PRO A 19 28.08 -31.28 -13.41
N CYS A 20 27.64 -30.09 -13.79
CA CYS A 20 27.90 -28.89 -13.01
C CYS A 20 27.01 -28.89 -11.77
N ALA A 21 27.60 -29.36 -10.67
CA ALA A 21 27.41 -28.88 -9.30
C ALA A 21 25.96 -28.58 -8.85
N PHE A 22 25.35 -29.58 -8.22
CA PHE A 22 24.77 -29.34 -6.90
C PHE A 22 25.89 -28.77 -6.00
N ILE A 23 25.66 -27.57 -5.44
CA ILE A 23 26.36 -26.83 -4.35
C ILE A 23 26.18 -25.36 -4.75
N SER A 24 25.31 -24.55 -4.16
CA SER A 24 25.30 -24.24 -2.73
C SER A 24 23.94 -23.71 -2.22
N CYS A 25 23.21 -24.51 -1.45
CA CYS A 25 22.43 -23.95 -0.34
C CYS A 25 23.43 -23.55 0.76
N LEU A 26 24.13 -22.43 0.58
CA LEU A 26 24.95 -21.85 1.63
C LEU A 26 24.01 -21.22 2.67
N ASN A 27 23.90 -21.90 3.81
CA ASN A 27 23.57 -21.39 5.14
C ASN A 27 22.79 -20.06 5.18
N ARG A 28 21.45 -20.15 5.31
CA ARG A 28 20.66 -19.12 6.02
C ARG A 28 20.85 -19.23 7.54
N GLN A 29 22.03 -19.62 8.01
CA GLN A 29 22.35 -19.74 9.43
C GLN A 29 23.32 -18.61 9.79
N SER A 30 22.81 -17.67 10.60
CA SER A 30 23.44 -16.45 11.16
C SER A 30 23.03 -15.09 10.58
N SER A 31 21.81 -14.95 10.03
CA SER A 31 21.21 -13.63 9.82
C SER A 31 20.18 -13.32 10.90
N TRP A 32 20.14 -12.07 11.37
CA TRP A 32 19.07 -11.53 12.21
C TRP A 32 17.66 -11.82 11.66
N TRP A 33 17.53 -12.00 10.35
CA TRP A 33 16.26 -12.21 9.65
C TRP A 33 15.99 -13.68 9.28
N SER A 34 16.79 -14.62 9.80
CA SER A 34 16.69 -16.04 9.44
C SER A 34 15.33 -16.68 9.71
N HIS A 35 14.57 -16.13 10.68
CA HIS A 35 13.25 -16.60 11.08
C HIS A 35 12.11 -15.65 10.69
N VAL A 36 12.37 -14.62 9.88
CA VAL A 36 11.31 -13.71 9.42
C VAL A 36 10.51 -14.41 8.34
N GLU A 37 9.28 -14.79 8.66
CA GLU A 37 8.33 -15.37 7.73
C GLU A 37 7.75 -14.31 6.78
N MET A 38 7.33 -14.75 5.59
CA MET A 38 6.69 -13.87 4.62
C MET A 38 5.27 -13.55 5.10
N GLY A 39 4.95 -12.26 5.21
CA GLY A 39 3.59 -11.82 5.51
C GLY A 39 2.59 -12.24 4.42
N PRO A 40 1.30 -12.35 4.76
CA PRO A 40 0.29 -12.67 3.77
C PRO A 40 0.24 -11.57 2.68
N PRO A 41 0.04 -11.94 1.40
CA PRO A 41 -0.07 -10.96 0.34
C PRO A 41 -1.35 -10.12 0.51
N ASP A 42 -1.23 -8.81 0.30
CA ASP A 42 -2.38 -7.91 0.26
C ASP A 42 -3.24 -8.22 -0.98
N ALA A 43 -4.51 -8.56 -0.74
CA ALA A 43 -5.44 -9.01 -1.77
C ALA A 43 -5.70 -7.95 -2.86
N ILE A 44 -5.56 -6.66 -2.54
CA ILE A 44 -5.85 -5.54 -3.45
C ILE A 44 -4.58 -5.18 -4.25
N LEU A 45 -3.41 -5.15 -3.61
CA LEU A 45 -2.16 -4.82 -4.27
C LEU A 45 -1.77 -5.88 -5.33
N GLY A 46 -1.99 -7.16 -5.03
CA GLY A 46 -1.71 -8.25 -5.98
C GLY A 46 -2.50 -8.12 -7.29
N ILE A 47 -3.76 -7.70 -7.23
CA ILE A 47 -4.62 -7.48 -8.41
C ILE A 47 -4.04 -6.37 -9.30
N THR A 48 -3.53 -5.30 -8.70
CA THR A 48 -2.95 -4.19 -9.44
C THR A 48 -1.68 -4.60 -10.17
N GLU A 49 -0.84 -5.44 -9.56
CA GLU A 49 0.36 -5.97 -10.20
C GLU A 49 0.01 -6.90 -11.37
N ALA A 50 -0.94 -7.80 -11.17
CA ALA A 50 -1.43 -8.67 -12.24
C ALA A 50 -2.00 -7.86 -13.41
N TYR A 51 -2.81 -6.84 -13.11
CA TYR A 51 -3.34 -5.91 -14.10
C TYR A 51 -2.22 -5.20 -14.89
N LYS A 52 -1.13 -4.77 -14.23
CA LYS A 52 0.00 -4.13 -14.92
C LYS A 52 0.73 -5.10 -15.84
N LYS A 53 0.89 -6.36 -15.43
CA LYS A 53 1.57 -7.42 -16.21
C LYS A 53 0.74 -7.93 -17.39
N ASP A 54 -0.59 -7.83 -17.34
CA ASP A 54 -1.47 -8.23 -18.44
C ASP A 54 -1.20 -7.38 -19.70
N THR A 55 -0.97 -8.02 -20.84
CA THR A 55 -0.69 -7.38 -22.12
C THR A 55 -1.94 -7.11 -22.95
N ASN A 56 -3.11 -7.59 -22.51
CA ASN A 56 -4.36 -7.40 -23.22
C ASN A 56 -4.72 -5.90 -23.30
N PRO A 57 -4.90 -5.32 -24.51
CA PRO A 57 -5.23 -3.90 -24.67
C PRO A 57 -6.62 -3.54 -24.14
N LYS A 58 -7.49 -4.52 -23.88
CA LYS A 58 -8.85 -4.33 -23.35
C LYS A 58 -8.96 -4.66 -21.86
N LYS A 59 -7.84 -4.76 -21.14
CA LYS A 59 -7.85 -5.00 -19.69
C LYS A 59 -8.53 -3.86 -18.94
N VAL A 60 -9.25 -4.19 -17.87
CA VAL A 60 -9.94 -3.23 -16.99
C VAL A 60 -9.54 -3.51 -15.55
N ASN A 61 -9.21 -2.46 -14.80
CA ASN A 61 -8.93 -2.57 -13.36
C ASN A 61 -10.13 -2.06 -12.56
N LEU A 62 -10.82 -2.97 -11.88
CA LEU A 62 -11.93 -2.69 -10.98
C LEU A 62 -11.56 -2.86 -9.49
N GLY A 63 -10.30 -3.15 -9.19
CA GLY A 63 -9.84 -3.40 -7.82
C GLY A 63 -9.32 -2.15 -7.09
N VAL A 64 -8.81 -1.15 -7.83
CA VAL A 64 -8.24 0.06 -7.23
C VAL A 64 -9.33 1.08 -6.91
N GLY A 65 -9.52 1.39 -5.62
CA GLY A 65 -10.45 2.40 -5.13
C GLY A 65 -10.02 3.86 -5.35
N ALA A 66 -9.29 4.15 -6.43
CA ALA A 66 -8.83 5.50 -6.76
C ALA A 66 -9.58 6.02 -7.99
N TYR A 67 -10.08 7.25 -7.91
CA TYR A 67 -10.87 7.86 -8.98
C TYR A 67 -10.08 7.97 -10.30
N ARG A 68 -10.79 7.77 -11.42
CA ARG A 68 -10.28 7.81 -12.79
C ARG A 68 -11.20 8.66 -13.67
N ASP A 69 -10.63 9.26 -14.70
CA ASP A 69 -11.41 9.92 -15.75
C ASP A 69 -12.03 8.91 -16.75
N ASP A 70 -12.75 9.41 -17.73
CA ASP A 70 -13.41 8.61 -18.78
C ASP A 70 -12.42 7.79 -19.64
N ASN A 71 -11.13 8.13 -19.60
CA ASN A 71 -10.05 7.41 -20.29
C ASN A 71 -9.32 6.41 -19.36
N GLY A 72 -9.82 6.20 -18.13
CA GLY A 72 -9.21 5.31 -17.14
C GLY A 72 -7.91 5.86 -16.53
N LYS A 73 -7.61 7.16 -16.65
CA LYS A 73 -6.39 7.79 -16.14
C LYS A 73 -6.61 8.42 -14.75
N PRO A 74 -5.56 8.54 -13.91
CA PRO A 74 -5.65 9.29 -12.67
C PRO A 74 -6.12 10.72 -12.90
N TYR A 75 -7.11 11.17 -12.12
CA TYR A 75 -7.70 12.49 -12.27
C TYR A 75 -7.31 13.39 -11.09
N VAL A 76 -6.69 14.52 -11.40
CA VAL A 76 -6.34 15.56 -10.42
C VAL A 76 -7.33 16.71 -10.55
N LEU A 77 -8.00 17.05 -9.45
CA LEU A 77 -9.04 18.08 -9.45
C LEU A 77 -8.47 19.46 -9.88
N PRO A 78 -9.21 20.26 -10.66
CA PRO A 78 -8.78 21.60 -11.05
C PRO A 78 -8.48 22.51 -9.85
N SER A 79 -9.25 22.39 -8.76
CA SER A 79 -9.04 23.12 -7.51
C SER A 79 -7.71 22.78 -6.84
N VAL A 80 -7.28 21.51 -6.90
CA VAL A 80 -5.99 21.05 -6.37
C VAL A 80 -4.85 21.66 -7.20
N LYS A 81 -4.92 21.60 -8.53
CA LYS A 81 -3.92 22.21 -9.41
C LYS A 81 -3.77 23.71 -9.17
N ALA A 82 -4.88 24.41 -8.99
CA ALA A 82 -4.87 25.84 -8.68
C ALA A 82 -4.26 26.13 -7.30
N ALA A 83 -4.50 25.28 -6.29
CA ALA A 83 -3.88 25.40 -4.98
C ALA A 83 -2.36 25.17 -5.05
N GLU A 84 -1.90 24.16 -5.79
CA GLU A 84 -0.47 23.89 -6.00
C GLU A 84 0.25 25.08 -6.62
N GLN A 85 -0.31 25.67 -7.69
CA GLN A 85 0.25 26.86 -8.32
C GLN A 85 0.37 28.05 -7.36
N LYS A 86 -0.65 28.27 -6.53
CA LYS A 86 -0.61 29.30 -5.49
C LYS A 86 0.46 29.00 -4.45
N LEU A 87 0.55 27.77 -3.96
CA LEU A 87 1.57 27.41 -2.96
C LEU A 87 2.99 27.60 -3.50
N MET A 88 3.23 27.22 -4.76
CA MET A 88 4.52 27.43 -5.43
C MET A 88 4.86 28.92 -5.57
N SER A 89 3.88 29.78 -5.87
CA SER A 89 4.13 31.22 -6.01
C SER A 89 4.46 31.91 -4.69
N HIS A 90 3.99 31.37 -3.56
CA HIS A 90 4.22 31.96 -2.23
C HIS A 90 5.56 31.60 -1.61
N SER A 91 6.32 30.64 -2.18
CA SER A 91 7.66 30.25 -1.72
C SER A 91 7.76 30.03 -0.20
N LEU A 92 6.79 29.31 0.36
CA LEU A 92 6.71 29.02 1.79
C LEU A 92 7.94 28.23 2.28
N ASP A 93 8.28 28.40 3.56
CA ASP A 93 9.27 27.56 4.23
C ASP A 93 8.79 26.10 4.37
N LYS A 94 9.65 25.25 4.92
CA LYS A 94 9.39 23.81 5.14
C LYS A 94 9.71 23.43 6.58
N GLU A 95 9.48 24.36 7.51
CA GLU A 95 9.68 24.10 8.93
C GLU A 95 8.69 23.04 9.44
N TYR A 96 8.99 22.49 10.61
CA TYR A 96 8.10 21.52 11.25
C TYR A 96 6.74 22.15 11.54
N ALA A 97 5.68 21.45 11.15
CA ALA A 97 4.35 21.74 11.64
C ALA A 97 4.26 21.46 13.16
N GLY A 98 3.28 22.09 13.83
CA GLY A 98 2.97 21.75 15.22
C GLY A 98 2.55 20.29 15.37
N ILE A 99 2.66 19.73 16.58
CA ILE A 99 2.31 18.32 16.86
C ILE A 99 0.86 17.99 16.46
N ALA A 100 -0.06 18.94 16.67
CA ALA A 100 -1.46 18.80 16.27
C ALA A 100 -1.71 19.00 14.76
N GLY A 101 -0.68 19.37 14.00
CA GLY A 101 -0.77 19.75 12.59
C GLY A 101 -0.86 21.25 12.35
N ILE A 102 -1.22 21.61 11.12
CA ILE A 102 -1.39 23.01 10.70
C ILE A 102 -2.77 23.48 11.19
N ALA A 103 -2.80 24.52 12.04
CA ALA A 103 -4.04 24.98 12.68
C ALA A 103 -5.15 25.34 11.68
N ASP A 104 -4.80 26.05 10.60
CA ASP A 104 -5.77 26.44 9.57
C ASP A 104 -6.34 25.23 8.82
N PHE A 105 -5.52 24.21 8.58
CA PHE A 105 -5.98 22.93 8.00
C PHE A 105 -6.95 22.23 8.96
N CYS A 106 -6.60 22.11 10.24
CA CYS A 106 -7.46 21.49 11.25
C CYS A 106 -8.81 22.22 11.37
N ASN A 107 -8.80 23.55 11.39
CA ASN A 107 -10.02 24.36 11.43
C ASN A 107 -10.88 24.16 10.17
N ALA A 108 -10.26 24.17 8.98
CA ALA A 108 -10.97 23.93 7.72
C ALA A 108 -11.55 22.51 7.65
N ALA A 109 -10.80 21.50 8.09
CA ALA A 109 -11.24 20.11 8.15
C ALA A 109 -12.43 19.92 9.10
N ALA A 110 -12.39 20.54 10.28
CA ALA A 110 -13.51 20.51 11.23
C ALA A 110 -14.76 21.18 10.64
N LYS A 111 -14.63 22.34 9.99
CA LYS A 111 -15.74 23.01 9.30
C LYS A 111 -16.30 22.18 8.16
N LEU A 112 -15.45 21.48 7.39
CA LEU A 112 -15.89 20.58 6.33
C LEU A 112 -16.70 19.41 6.89
N ALA A 113 -16.26 18.81 7.99
CA ALA A 113 -16.91 17.64 8.60
C ALA A 113 -18.24 17.99 9.30
N PHE A 114 -18.29 19.11 10.02
CA PHE A 114 -19.45 19.48 10.86
C PHE A 114 -20.34 20.56 10.25
N SER A 115 -19.95 21.21 9.16
CA SER A 115 -20.49 22.50 8.69
C SER A 115 -20.17 23.68 9.60
N GLU A 116 -19.98 24.86 9.01
CA GLU A 116 -19.61 26.08 9.73
C GLU A 116 -20.68 26.55 10.72
N ASN A 117 -21.95 26.21 10.48
CA ASN A 117 -23.07 26.63 11.33
C ASN A 117 -23.40 25.70 12.49
N SER A 118 -22.67 24.58 12.61
CA SER A 118 -22.88 23.58 13.66
C SER A 118 -22.57 24.13 15.06
N ILE A 119 -23.35 23.69 16.04
CA ILE A 119 -23.11 23.96 17.46
C ILE A 119 -21.72 23.47 17.90
N VAL A 120 -21.22 22.38 17.32
CA VAL A 120 -19.89 21.83 17.61
C VAL A 120 -18.80 22.85 17.30
N ILE A 121 -18.93 23.57 16.18
CA ILE A 121 -17.96 24.59 15.76
C ILE A 121 -18.16 25.89 16.53
N LYS A 122 -19.41 26.36 16.66
CA LYS A 122 -19.74 27.63 17.35
C LYS A 122 -19.33 27.62 18.82
N ASP A 123 -19.59 26.51 19.51
CA ASP A 123 -19.32 26.36 20.94
C ASP A 123 -17.96 25.69 21.22
N LYS A 124 -17.16 25.43 20.17
CA LYS A 124 -15.81 24.83 20.26
C LYS A 124 -15.81 23.47 20.99
N LEU A 125 -16.76 22.62 20.66
CA LEU A 125 -16.95 21.28 21.26
C LEU A 125 -16.16 20.18 20.53
N ASN A 126 -15.17 20.53 19.70
CA ASN A 126 -14.30 19.59 19.02
C ASN A 126 -12.84 19.78 19.40
N ALA A 127 -12.08 18.67 19.35
CA ALA A 127 -10.63 18.69 19.26
C ALA A 127 -10.24 18.07 17.90
N THR A 128 -9.38 18.74 17.15
CA THR A 128 -8.97 18.29 15.81
C THR A 128 -7.45 18.27 15.71
N VAL A 129 -6.91 17.11 15.32
CA VAL A 129 -5.49 16.90 15.05
C VAL A 129 -5.33 16.35 13.63
N GLN A 130 -4.25 16.73 12.95
CA GLN A 130 -3.94 16.25 11.62
C GLN A 130 -3.35 14.84 11.68
N GLY A 131 -4.04 13.86 11.09
CA GLY A 131 -3.54 12.50 10.92
C GLY A 131 -2.91 12.24 9.55
N ILE A 132 -2.20 11.12 9.42
CA ILE A 132 -1.68 10.65 8.13
C ILE A 132 -2.81 9.95 7.37
N SER A 133 -3.60 10.75 6.65
CA SER A 133 -4.81 10.30 5.94
C SER A 133 -5.80 9.60 6.90
N GLY A 134 -6.72 8.79 6.35
CA GLY A 134 -7.71 8.04 7.12
C GLY A 134 -7.08 7.02 8.07
N THR A 135 -6.15 6.20 7.58
CA THR A 135 -5.50 5.13 8.37
C THR A 135 -4.76 5.68 9.59
N GLY A 136 -3.96 6.74 9.43
CA GLY A 136 -3.26 7.36 10.56
C GLY A 136 -4.22 8.03 11.54
N SER A 137 -5.33 8.61 11.05
CA SER A 137 -6.37 9.18 11.90
C SER A 137 -7.07 8.12 12.75
N LEU A 138 -7.42 6.97 12.15
CA LEU A 138 -8.00 5.83 12.85
C LEU A 138 -7.05 5.27 13.91
N TYR A 139 -5.75 5.15 13.57
CA TYR A 139 -4.74 4.70 14.53
C TYR A 139 -4.62 5.63 15.73
N ILE A 140 -4.52 6.96 15.52
CA ILE A 140 -4.43 7.94 16.61
C ILE A 140 -5.70 7.87 17.48
N GLY A 141 -6.88 7.80 16.87
CA GLY A 141 -8.15 7.68 17.60
C GLY A 141 -8.26 6.39 18.41
N ALA A 142 -7.85 5.26 17.83
CA ALA A 142 -7.85 3.96 18.51
C ALA A 142 -6.84 3.93 19.68
N ALA A 143 -5.64 4.48 19.48
CA ALA A 143 -4.63 4.62 20.52
C ALA A 143 -5.15 5.51 21.67
N PHE A 144 -5.79 6.64 21.35
CA PHE A 144 -6.39 7.52 22.35
C PHE A 144 -7.48 6.81 23.16
N ILE A 145 -8.39 6.07 22.51
CA ILE A 145 -9.41 5.29 23.20
C ILE A 145 -8.75 4.19 24.07
N SER A 146 -7.75 3.50 23.54
CA SER A 146 -7.01 2.46 24.26
C SER A 146 -6.35 3.00 25.53
N ASP A 147 -5.75 4.18 25.48
CA ASP A 147 -4.98 4.73 26.60
C ASP A 147 -5.88 5.40 27.65
N PHE A 148 -6.93 6.10 27.21
CA PHE A 148 -7.68 7.02 28.07
C PHE A 148 -9.12 6.57 28.41
N LEU A 149 -9.77 5.73 27.60
CA LEU A 149 -11.11 5.25 27.93
C LEU A 149 -11.02 4.23 29.07
N LYS A 150 -11.65 4.57 30.21
CA LYS A 150 -11.80 3.66 31.34
C LYS A 150 -13.04 2.77 31.13
N GLY A 151 -12.93 1.48 31.45
CA GLY A 151 -14.04 0.52 31.35
C GLY A 151 -13.97 -0.35 30.11
N ASN A 152 -15.13 -0.59 29.47
CA ASN A 152 -15.25 -1.48 28.31
C ASN A 152 -14.55 -0.86 27.07
N LYS A 153 -13.72 -1.65 26.39
CA LYS A 153 -12.97 -1.28 25.18
C LYS A 153 -13.36 -2.12 23.97
N GLU A 154 -14.54 -2.75 24.00
CA GLU A 154 -15.11 -3.44 22.84
C GLU A 154 -15.38 -2.49 21.69
N VAL A 155 -14.90 -2.85 20.50
CA VAL A 155 -15.13 -2.11 19.24
C VAL A 155 -16.11 -2.90 18.38
N TYR A 156 -17.27 -2.32 18.12
CA TYR A 156 -18.29 -2.90 17.27
C TYR A 156 -18.08 -2.46 15.81
N MET A 157 -17.93 -3.43 14.90
CA MET A 157 -17.71 -3.17 13.47
C MET A 157 -18.83 -3.78 12.62
N PRO A 158 -19.23 -3.12 11.52
CA PRO A 158 -20.20 -3.70 10.59
C PRO A 158 -19.63 -4.94 9.89
N THR A 159 -20.51 -5.82 9.44
CA THR A 159 -20.14 -7.01 8.64
C THR A 159 -20.77 -6.89 7.25
N PRO A 160 -20.00 -6.65 6.16
CA PRO A 160 -18.53 -6.51 6.11
C PRO A 160 -18.02 -5.12 6.52
N THR A 161 -16.71 -5.01 6.73
CA THR A 161 -15.98 -3.75 6.97
C THR A 161 -14.67 -3.73 6.15
N TRP A 162 -14.02 -2.57 6.09
CA TRP A 162 -12.66 -2.44 5.54
C TRP A 162 -11.66 -3.15 6.46
N SER A 163 -10.81 -4.00 5.88
CA SER A 163 -9.85 -4.89 6.56
C SER A 163 -8.46 -4.74 5.95
#